data_AF-A0AAN7TRI2-F1
#
_entry.id   AF-A0AAN7TRI2-F1
#
_cell.length_a   1.000
_cell.length_b   1.000
_cell.length_c   1.000
_cell.angle_alpha   90.00
_cell.angle_beta   90.00
_cell.angle_gamma   90.00
#
_symmetry.space_group_name_H-M   'P 1'
#
loop_
_entity.id
_entity.type
_entity.pdbx_description
1 polymer ?
#
loop_
_entity_poly.entity_id
_entity_poly.type
_entity_poly.pdbx_seq_one_letter_code
_entity_poly.pdbx_strand_id
1 'polypeptide(L)'
;MTSDARKLQARGKDMPFNYNVDNPQQDPPPIKAYFESSTFPNPIATQITTGMLGPRPKWTFCSGNSAMPPTVDVQPQRQPVHADADFAHPSPPFALVVNLPLITFTPENGSTEVWLGTHTGEMSGFKVQEEAHGERASGCIQEALLEQRRQV
;
A
#
# COMPACT_ATOMS: atom_id res chain seq x y z
N MET A 1 -14.18 11.31 -7.87
CA MET A 1 -12.78 11.19 -7.42
C MET A 1 -11.75 11.40 -8.54
N THR A 2 -12.00 11.03 -9.80
CA THR A 2 -11.03 11.21 -10.90
C THR A 2 -10.57 12.67 -11.12
N SER A 3 -11.48 13.65 -11.03
CA SER A 3 -11.11 15.07 -11.12
C SER A 3 -10.17 15.47 -9.98
N ASP A 4 -10.42 14.97 -8.77
CA ASP A 4 -9.60 15.26 -7.60
C ASP A 4 -8.22 14.62 -7.74
N ALA A 5 -8.14 13.36 -8.19
CA ALA A 5 -6.87 12.69 -8.47
C ALA A 5 -6.00 13.47 -9.48
N ARG A 6 -6.61 14.06 -10.52
CA ARG A 6 -5.91 14.93 -11.48
C ARG A 6 -5.43 16.24 -10.84
N LYS A 7 -6.22 16.84 -9.94
CA LYS A 7 -5.78 18.03 -9.18
C LYS A 7 -4.61 17.68 -8.26
N LEU A 8 -4.64 16.53 -7.60
CA LEU A 8 -3.55 16.04 -6.76
C LEU A 8 -2.27 15.82 -7.59
N GLN A 9 -2.38 15.11 -8.71
CA GLN A 9 -1.28 14.88 -9.64
C GLN A 9 -0.65 16.20 -10.14
N ALA A 10 -1.47 17.18 -10.51
CA ALA A 10 -1.00 18.48 -11.00
C ALA A 10 -0.23 19.30 -9.95
N ARG A 11 -0.49 19.05 -8.66
CA ARG A 11 0.24 19.68 -7.55
C ARG A 11 1.55 18.98 -7.21
N GLY A 12 1.82 17.80 -7.78
CA GLY A 12 3.08 17.08 -7.64
C GLY A 12 3.53 16.95 -6.18
N LYS A 13 4.70 17.53 -5.87
CA LYS A 13 5.34 17.42 -4.56
C LYS A 13 4.61 18.16 -3.42
N ASP A 14 3.64 19.01 -3.75
CA ASP A 14 2.88 19.82 -2.79
C ASP A 14 1.64 19.10 -2.23
N MET A 15 1.44 17.82 -2.57
CA MET A 15 0.39 16.96 -2.04
C MET A 15 0.97 15.64 -1.50
N PRO A 16 0.23 14.90 -0.65
CA PRO A 16 0.65 13.58 -0.20
C PRO A 16 0.69 12.57 -1.34
N PHE A 17 1.81 11.85 -1.45
CA PHE A 17 2.04 10.78 -2.44
C PHE A 17 2.91 9.71 -1.81
N ASN A 18 2.78 8.48 -2.30
CA ASN A 18 3.59 7.35 -1.86
C ASN A 18 4.79 7.18 -2.80
N TYR A 19 6.00 7.45 -2.31
CA TYR A 19 7.30 7.35 -3.02
C TYR A 19 7.44 8.23 -4.27
N ASN A 20 6.51 8.12 -5.23
CA ASN A 20 6.50 8.80 -6.52
C ASN A 20 5.24 9.69 -6.63
N VAL A 21 5.37 10.84 -7.30
CA VAL A 21 4.29 11.85 -7.42
C VAL A 21 3.08 11.38 -8.25
N ASP A 22 3.24 10.30 -9.01
CA ASP A 22 2.20 9.64 -9.79
C ASP A 22 1.40 8.62 -8.97
N ASN A 23 1.70 8.42 -7.68
CA ASN A 23 0.87 7.66 -6.76
C ASN A 23 0.35 8.52 -5.59
N PRO A 24 -0.52 9.51 -5.85
CA PRO A 24 -1.14 10.32 -4.82
C PRO A 24 -1.97 9.47 -3.85
N GLN A 25 -1.95 9.89 -2.58
CA GLN A 25 -2.85 9.37 -1.56
C GLN A 25 -4.18 10.12 -1.64
N GLN A 26 -5.27 9.35 -1.70
CA GLN A 26 -6.63 9.88 -1.75
C GLN A 26 -7.56 9.03 -0.91
N ASP A 27 -7.93 9.56 0.26
CA ASP A 27 -8.88 8.90 1.14
C ASP A 27 -10.28 8.81 0.50
N PRO A 28 -11.04 7.75 0.80
CA PRO A 28 -12.42 7.66 0.35
C PRO A 28 -13.25 8.78 0.98
N PRO A 29 -14.30 9.26 0.29
CA PRO A 29 -15.12 10.35 0.79
C PRO A 29 -15.84 9.91 2.07
N PRO A 30 -15.75 10.69 3.17
CA PRO A 30 -16.39 10.35 4.45
C PRO A 30 -17.89 10.71 4.43
N ILE A 31 -18.61 10.27 3.39
CA ILE A 31 -20.01 10.61 3.14
C ILE A 31 -20.84 9.33 3.25
N LYS A 32 -21.88 9.36 4.09
CA LYS A 32 -22.75 8.22 4.37
C LYS A 32 -23.31 7.54 3.11
N ALA A 33 -23.63 8.31 2.08
CA ALA A 33 -24.17 7.80 0.81
C ALA A 33 -23.20 6.89 0.04
N TYR A 34 -21.91 6.91 0.36
CA TYR A 34 -20.89 6.04 -0.23
C TYR A 34 -20.39 4.98 0.75
N PHE A 35 -20.96 4.90 1.96
CA PHE A 35 -20.54 3.96 2.99
C PHE A 35 -21.36 2.68 2.92
N GLU A 36 -20.84 1.69 2.17
CA GLU A 36 -21.51 0.41 1.94
C GLU A 36 -20.94 -0.70 2.82
N SER A 37 -21.82 -1.58 3.32
CA SER A 37 -21.41 -2.72 4.17
C SER A 37 -20.57 -3.75 3.43
N SER A 38 -20.75 -3.88 2.12
CA SER A 38 -19.92 -4.74 1.28
C SER A 38 -18.49 -4.21 1.10
N THR A 39 -18.22 -2.97 1.47
CA THR A 39 -16.93 -2.30 1.28
C THR A 39 -16.23 -2.08 2.61
N PHE A 40 -16.87 -1.37 3.55
CA PHE A 40 -16.21 -0.93 4.77
C PHE A 40 -16.28 -1.99 5.90
N PRO A 41 -17.46 -2.30 6.48
CA PRO A 41 -17.60 -3.45 7.38
C PRO A 41 -17.88 -4.75 6.60
N ASN A 42 -17.00 -5.08 5.65
CA ASN A 42 -17.17 -6.26 4.81
C ASN A 42 -17.15 -7.56 5.65
N PRO A 43 -18.19 -8.41 5.61
CA PRO A 43 -18.29 -9.57 6.49
C PRO A 43 -17.20 -10.63 6.25
N ILE A 44 -16.72 -10.78 5.02
CA ILE A 44 -15.65 -11.73 4.67
C ILE A 44 -14.32 -11.21 5.22
N ALA A 45 -14.01 -9.93 5.00
CA ALA A 45 -12.81 -9.30 5.56
C ALA A 45 -12.84 -9.33 7.09
N THR A 46 -13.98 -9.06 7.71
CA THR A 46 -14.16 -9.18 9.16
C THR A 46 -13.94 -10.61 9.64
N GLN A 47 -14.48 -11.62 8.96
CA GLN A 47 -14.27 -13.02 9.33
C GLN A 47 -12.78 -13.40 9.28
N ILE A 48 -12.08 -13.05 8.20
CA ILE A 48 -10.65 -13.35 8.02
C ILE A 48 -9.81 -12.64 9.09
N THR A 49 -10.03 -11.33 9.27
CA THR A 49 -9.28 -10.54 10.26
C THR A 49 -9.55 -11.01 11.69
N THR A 50 -10.77 -11.44 12.00
CA THR A 50 -11.10 -12.03 13.31
C THR A 50 -10.38 -13.35 13.54
N GLY A 51 -10.28 -14.20 12.51
CA GLY A 51 -9.56 -15.48 12.60
C GLY A 51 -8.05 -15.31 12.75
N MET A 52 -7.47 -14.28 12.13
CA MET A 52 -6.02 -14.03 12.10
C MET A 52 -5.52 -13.17 13.25
N LEU A 53 -6.25 -12.12 13.62
CA LEU A 53 -5.82 -11.10 14.59
C LEU A 53 -6.53 -11.22 15.95
N GLY A 54 -7.45 -12.18 16.07
CA GLY A 54 -8.24 -12.42 17.27
C GLY A 54 -9.64 -11.77 17.23
N PRO A 55 -10.46 -11.97 18.29
CA PRO A 55 -11.91 -11.78 18.24
C PRO A 55 -12.40 -10.33 18.07
N ARG A 56 -11.51 -9.34 18.18
CA ARG A 56 -11.84 -7.90 18.15
C ARG A 56 -10.78 -7.13 17.35
N PRO A 57 -10.62 -7.41 16.04
CA PRO A 57 -9.68 -6.64 15.23
C PRO A 57 -10.12 -5.18 15.18
N LYS A 58 -9.17 -4.25 15.23
CA LYS A 58 -9.43 -2.82 15.10
C LYS A 58 -9.08 -2.37 13.70
N TRP A 59 -9.99 -1.63 13.09
CA TRP A 59 -9.69 -0.87 11.89
C TRP A 59 -8.99 0.43 12.26
N THR A 60 -7.71 0.56 11.91
CA THR A 60 -6.85 1.68 12.32
C THR A 60 -6.51 2.64 11.19
N PHE A 61 -6.71 2.24 9.94
CA PHE A 61 -6.29 3.01 8.77
C PHE A 61 -7.25 2.81 7.60
N CYS A 62 -7.79 3.90 7.06
CA CYS A 62 -8.65 3.93 5.88
C CYS A 62 -8.12 5.01 4.94
N SER A 63 -7.58 4.60 3.80
CA SER A 63 -7.04 5.51 2.80
C SER A 63 -7.21 4.89 1.41
N GLY A 64 -6.65 5.55 0.40
CA GLY A 64 -6.66 5.08 -0.98
C GLY A 64 -5.44 5.55 -1.75
N ASN A 65 -5.12 4.78 -2.80
CA ASN A 65 -4.02 5.03 -3.71
C ASN A 65 -4.55 5.12 -5.13
N SER A 66 -4.09 6.12 -5.88
CA SER A 66 -4.41 6.25 -7.29
C SER A 66 -3.12 6.15 -8.11
N ALA A 67 -2.90 5.03 -8.80
CA ALA A 67 -1.85 4.93 -9.79
C ALA A 67 -2.20 5.79 -11.01
N MET A 68 -1.59 6.97 -11.10
CA MET A 68 -1.88 7.93 -12.14
C MET A 68 -1.06 7.64 -13.40
N PRO A 69 -1.64 7.79 -14.60
CA PRO A 69 -0.85 7.69 -15.82
C PRO A 69 0.19 8.81 -15.88
N PRO A 70 1.35 8.58 -16.51
CA PRO A 70 2.41 9.57 -16.66
C PRO A 70 1.88 10.84 -17.34
N THR A 71 2.44 11.99 -16.97
CA THR A 71 2.28 13.24 -17.72
C THR A 71 3.42 13.39 -18.73
N VAL A 72 3.31 14.34 -19.66
CA VAL A 72 4.35 14.57 -20.69
C VAL A 72 5.74 14.81 -20.07
N ASP A 73 5.76 15.42 -18.89
CA ASP A 73 7.00 15.83 -18.20
C ASP A 73 7.51 14.81 -17.16
N VAL A 74 6.75 13.74 -16.88
CA VAL A 74 7.07 12.77 -15.83
C VAL A 74 7.14 11.36 -16.43
N GLN A 75 8.33 10.77 -16.41
CA GLN A 75 8.51 9.37 -16.80
C GLN A 75 7.76 8.46 -15.81
N PRO A 76 7.12 7.36 -16.28
CA PRO A 76 6.58 6.34 -15.40
C PRO A 76 7.65 5.82 -14.44
N GLN A 77 7.35 5.77 -13.15
CA GLN A 77 8.28 5.24 -12.15
C GLN A 77 7.62 4.14 -11.35
N ARG A 78 8.29 2.97 -11.29
CA ARG A 78 7.94 1.93 -10.33
C ARG A 78 8.31 2.42 -8.93
N GLN A 79 7.47 2.14 -7.94
CA GLN A 79 7.86 2.33 -6.54
C GLN A 79 8.98 1.33 -6.16
N PRO A 80 9.84 1.66 -5.19
CA PRO A 80 10.75 0.68 -4.61
C PRO A 80 9.97 -0.49 -4.02
N VAL A 81 10.57 -1.68 -3.93
CA VAL A 81 9.97 -2.78 -3.17
C VAL A 81 9.98 -2.38 -1.69
N HIS A 82 8.84 -2.44 -1.03
CA HIS A 82 8.69 -1.98 0.34
C HIS A 82 7.68 -2.84 1.12
N ALA A 83 7.70 -2.70 2.44
CA ALA A 83 6.64 -3.11 3.33
C ALA A 83 5.96 -1.88 3.92
N ASP A 84 4.62 -1.88 3.99
CA ASP A 84 3.85 -0.78 4.60
C ASP A 84 4.15 -0.60 6.10
N ALA A 85 4.64 -1.65 6.76
CA ALA A 85 5.09 -1.60 8.14
C ALA A 85 6.60 -1.36 8.20
N ASP A 86 6.98 -0.15 8.54
CA ASP A 86 8.34 0.38 8.60
C ASP A 86 8.92 0.41 10.03
N PHE A 87 8.40 -0.44 10.92
CA PHE A 87 8.77 -0.52 12.33
C PHE A 87 8.93 -1.94 12.84
N ALA A 88 9.56 -2.06 14.02
CA ALA A 88 9.66 -3.32 14.73
C ALA A 88 8.27 -3.82 15.16
N HIS A 89 7.89 -5.00 14.68
CA HIS A 89 6.61 -5.64 14.98
C HIS A 89 6.80 -7.13 15.30
N PRO A 90 5.82 -7.78 15.94
CA PRO A 90 5.86 -9.22 16.19
C PRO A 90 5.97 -10.03 14.89
N SER A 91 6.57 -11.23 14.99
CA SER A 91 6.63 -12.18 13.87
C SER A 91 5.24 -12.74 13.49
N PRO A 92 4.33 -13.05 14.43
CA PRO A 92 2.93 -13.34 14.09
C PRO A 92 2.23 -12.12 13.46
N PRO A 93 1.23 -12.32 12.58
CA PRO A 93 0.46 -11.23 11.99
C PRO A 93 -0.13 -10.30 13.06
N PHE A 94 0.21 -9.01 12.97
CA PHE A 94 -0.31 -7.97 13.87
C PHE A 94 -1.30 -7.04 13.16
N ALA A 95 -1.26 -6.99 11.83
CA ALA A 95 -2.12 -6.20 10.97
C ALA A 95 -2.34 -6.94 9.64
N LEU A 96 -3.44 -6.62 8.97
CA LEU A 96 -3.76 -7.10 7.62
C LEU A 96 -4.24 -5.91 6.78
N VAL A 97 -3.64 -5.76 5.60
CA VAL A 97 -4.08 -4.77 4.61
C VAL A 97 -5.16 -5.40 3.74
N VAL A 98 -6.31 -4.73 3.65
CA VAL A 98 -7.44 -5.16 2.81
C VAL A 98 -7.56 -4.17 1.65
N ASN A 99 -7.01 -4.55 0.50
CA ASN A 99 -7.08 -3.74 -0.72
C ASN A 99 -8.37 -4.02 -1.49
N LEU A 100 -9.10 -2.95 -1.84
CA LEU A 100 -10.31 -3.03 -2.67
C LEU A 100 -10.07 -2.29 -4.00
N PRO A 101 -9.83 -3.00 -5.11
CA PRO A 101 -9.66 -2.36 -6.41
C PRO A 101 -11.00 -1.74 -6.86
N LEU A 102 -10.98 -0.46 -7.23
CA LEU A 102 -12.18 0.27 -7.71
C LEU A 102 -12.38 0.16 -9.23
N ILE A 103 -11.40 -0.41 -9.92
CA ILE A 103 -11.42 -0.75 -11.35
C ILE A 103 -10.70 -2.10 -11.53
N THR A 104 -10.84 -2.73 -12.69
CA THR A 104 -10.03 -3.91 -13.03
C THR A 104 -8.55 -3.53 -13.02
N PHE A 105 -7.75 -4.21 -12.19
CA PHE A 105 -6.31 -4.06 -12.16
C PHE A 105 -5.67 -4.92 -13.25
N THR A 106 -4.76 -4.34 -14.02
CA THR A 106 -3.94 -5.00 -15.04
C THR A 106 -2.49 -4.53 -14.92
N PRO A 107 -1.49 -5.28 -15.42
CA PRO A 107 -0.11 -4.81 -15.42
C PRO A 107 0.05 -3.42 -16.08
N GLU A 108 -0.70 -3.17 -17.16
CA GLU A 108 -0.62 -1.93 -17.95
C GLU A 108 -1.19 -0.72 -17.22
N ASN A 109 -2.11 -0.91 -16.26
CA ASN A 109 -2.71 0.18 -15.48
C ASN A 109 -2.18 0.27 -14.04
N GLY A 110 -1.09 -0.44 -13.74
CA GLY A 110 -0.40 -0.34 -12.45
C GLY A 110 -0.92 -1.29 -11.38
N SER A 111 -1.37 -2.49 -11.76
CA SER A 111 -1.62 -3.58 -10.79
C SER A 111 -0.42 -3.76 -9.88
N THR A 112 -0.67 -3.85 -8.56
CA THR A 112 0.38 -4.03 -7.57
C THR A 112 1.15 -5.33 -7.79
N GLU A 113 2.48 -5.24 -7.85
CA GLU A 113 3.39 -6.38 -7.81
C GLU A 113 3.55 -6.85 -6.36
N VAL A 114 3.30 -8.14 -6.08
CA VAL A 114 3.35 -8.71 -4.71
C VAL A 114 4.42 -9.79 -4.62
N TRP A 115 5.25 -9.71 -3.58
CA TRP A 115 6.34 -10.67 -3.35
C TRP A 115 5.90 -11.74 -2.36
N LEU A 116 5.54 -12.92 -2.86
CA LEU A 116 4.96 -13.98 -2.03
C LEU A 116 5.96 -14.54 -0.99
N GLY A 117 5.48 -14.77 0.23
CA GLY A 117 6.25 -15.34 1.34
C GLY A 117 7.14 -14.36 2.12
N THR A 118 7.32 -13.11 1.66
CA THR A 118 8.14 -12.09 2.34
C THR A 118 7.54 -11.57 3.65
N HIS A 119 6.28 -11.90 3.93
CA HIS A 119 5.64 -11.60 5.22
C HIS A 119 6.04 -12.59 6.35
N THR A 120 6.96 -13.52 6.10
CA THR A 120 7.33 -14.59 7.06
C THR A 120 8.84 -14.71 7.27
N GLY A 121 9.21 -15.20 8.46
CA GLY A 121 10.57 -15.63 8.77
C GLY A 121 11.63 -14.54 8.65
N GLU A 122 12.77 -14.91 8.06
CA GLU A 122 13.93 -14.03 7.93
C GLU A 122 13.78 -12.93 6.87
N MET A 123 12.79 -13.04 5.98
CA MET A 123 12.54 -12.06 4.92
C MET A 123 11.60 -10.92 5.35
N SER A 124 11.24 -10.85 6.63
CA SER A 124 10.23 -9.93 7.17
C SER A 124 10.74 -9.08 8.32
N GLY A 125 9.99 -8.02 8.61
CA GLY A 125 10.24 -7.09 9.71
C GLY A 125 11.28 -6.02 9.39
N PHE A 126 11.58 -5.21 10.40
CA PHE A 126 12.45 -4.04 10.27
C PHE A 126 13.88 -4.36 9.81
N LYS A 127 14.37 -5.58 10.07
CA LYS A 127 15.76 -5.99 9.76
C LYS A 127 16.09 -6.08 8.26
N VAL A 128 15.08 -6.20 7.40
CA VAL A 128 15.26 -6.31 5.93
C VAL A 128 15.10 -4.97 5.21
N GLN A 129 14.88 -3.88 5.95
CA GLN A 129 14.62 -2.56 5.40
C GLN A 129 15.91 -1.71 5.35
N GLU A 130 16.00 -0.75 4.42
CA GLU A 130 17.20 0.09 4.20
C GLU A 130 17.35 1.21 5.23
N GLU A 131 16.25 1.86 5.64
CA GLU A 131 16.28 3.08 6.45
C GLU A 131 15.27 3.05 7.60
N ALA A 132 15.60 3.75 8.69
CA ALA A 132 14.75 3.86 9.87
C ALA A 132 13.54 4.79 9.65
N HIS A 133 12.46 4.50 10.37
CA HIS A 133 11.21 5.26 10.47
C HIS A 133 11.33 6.79 10.24
N GLY A 134 10.51 7.35 9.34
CA GLY A 134 10.25 8.78 9.24
C GLY A 134 10.74 9.50 7.97
N GLU A 135 11.49 8.82 7.11
CA GLU A 135 11.84 9.33 5.78
C GLU A 135 10.82 8.91 4.72
N ARG A 136 10.72 9.64 3.61
CA ARG A 136 9.80 9.31 2.49
C ARG A 136 10.08 7.94 1.84
N ALA A 137 11.24 7.35 2.13
CA ALA A 137 11.66 6.02 1.71
C ALA A 137 11.49 4.94 2.80
N SER A 138 10.77 5.23 3.90
CA SER A 138 10.62 4.24 4.97
C SER A 138 9.92 2.97 4.47
N GLY A 139 10.36 1.82 5.00
CA GLY A 139 9.85 0.50 4.60
C GLY A 139 10.49 -0.11 3.35
N CYS A 140 11.35 0.61 2.61
CA CYS A 140 12.08 0.07 1.45
C CYS A 140 12.93 -1.14 1.82
N ILE A 141 12.87 -2.20 1.02
CA ILE A 141 13.65 -3.44 1.21
C ILE A 141 15.06 -3.27 0.65
N GLN A 142 16.05 -3.77 1.38
CA GLN A 142 17.46 -3.74 0.98
C GLN A 142 17.68 -4.34 -0.41
N GLU A 143 18.28 -3.57 -1.32
CA GLU A 143 18.49 -4.00 -2.71
C GLU A 143 19.29 -5.32 -2.81
N ALA A 144 20.25 -5.55 -1.90
CA ALA A 144 21.01 -6.80 -1.84
C ALA A 144 20.12 -8.05 -1.64
N LEU A 145 19.05 -7.94 -0.83
CA LEU A 145 18.10 -9.03 -0.59
C LEU A 145 17.19 -9.24 -1.80
N LEU A 146 16.82 -8.15 -2.49
CA LEU A 146 16.04 -8.22 -3.72
C LEU A 146 16.83 -8.95 -4.81
N GLU A 147 18.10 -8.59 -4.99
CA GLU A 147 18.96 -9.21 -5.99
C GLU A 147 19.20 -10.70 -5.70
N GLN A 148 19.44 -11.07 -4.45
CA GLN A 148 19.55 -12.48 -4.04
C GLN A 148 18.30 -13.28 -4.45
N ARG A 149 17.12 -12.69 -4.32
CA ARG A 149 15.86 -13.35 -4.65
C ARG A 149 15.58 -13.45 -6.15
N ARG A 150 16.08 -12.51 -6.95
CA ARG A 150 15.97 -12.55 -8.43
C ARG A 150 16.77 -13.70 -9.06
N GLN A 151 17.73 -14.27 -8.33
CA GLN A 151 18.59 -15.36 -8.80
C GLN A 151 17.95 -16.76 -8.71
N VAL A 152 16.75 -16.86 -8.13
CA VAL A 152 15.99 -18.12 -7.94
C VAL A 152 14.89 -18.22 -8.98
#